data_AF-A0A453ERK4-F1
#
_entry.id   AF-A0A453ERK4-F1
#
_cell.length_a   1.000
_cell.length_b   1.000
_cell.length_c   1.000
_cell.angle_alpha   90.00
_cell.angle_beta   90.00
_cell.angle_gamma   90.00
#
_symmetry.space_group_name_H-M   'P 1'
#
loop_
_entity.id
_entity.type
_entity.pdbx_description
1 polymer ?
#
loop_
_entity_poly.entity_id
_entity_poly.type
_entity_poly.pdbx_seq_one_letter_code
_entity_poly.pdbx_strand_id
1 'polypeptide(L)'
;MSSMESLAQLEVLCEKLYNSRDSAERAHAESTLKCFSENSDYISQCQYILDNASTPYALMLASTSLVKQVSDRSLSLQLRLDIRNYVMNYLAARGPKLQNFVTISLIQLACRITKFGWFDDDRFREIFKEATDFLALASQDHYLIGLKILNFLVMEMNQ
;
A
#
# COMPACT_ATOMS: atom_id res chain seq x y z
N MET A 1 -1.85 -19.51 -19.22
CA MET A 1 -2.70 -19.29 -18.04
C MET A 1 -3.10 -17.83 -18.06
N SER A 2 -4.39 -17.54 -18.10
CA SER A 2 -4.84 -16.15 -18.22
C SER A 2 -4.49 -15.38 -16.94
N SER A 3 -4.07 -14.11 -17.04
CA SER A 3 -3.67 -13.30 -15.88
C SER A 3 -4.75 -13.21 -14.78
N MET A 4 -6.03 -13.40 -15.17
CA MET A 4 -7.16 -13.49 -14.23
C MET A 4 -7.17 -14.77 -13.40
N GLU A 5 -6.82 -15.93 -13.97
CA GLU A 5 -6.73 -17.19 -13.20
C GLU A 5 -5.61 -17.14 -12.16
N SER A 6 -4.48 -16.49 -12.48
CA SER A 6 -3.40 -16.28 -11.52
C SER A 6 -3.80 -15.32 -10.40
N LEU A 7 -4.60 -14.29 -10.69
CA LEU A 7 -5.07 -13.35 -9.68
C LEU A 7 -6.07 -14.00 -8.72
N ALA A 8 -7.04 -14.75 -9.24
CA ALA A 8 -8.03 -15.45 -8.41
C ALA A 8 -7.37 -16.43 -7.44
N GLN A 9 -6.34 -17.16 -7.89
CA GLN A 9 -5.56 -18.04 -7.01
C GLN A 9 -4.81 -17.27 -5.92
N LEU A 10 -4.24 -16.12 -6.27
CA LEU A 10 -3.58 -15.24 -5.30
C LEU A 10 -4.58 -14.73 -4.24
N GLU A 11 -5.79 -14.36 -4.63
CA GLU A 11 -6.83 -13.92 -3.69
C GLU A 11 -7.20 -15.02 -2.70
N VAL A 12 -7.33 -16.27 -3.16
CA VAL A 12 -7.56 -17.43 -2.29
C VAL A 12 -6.41 -17.63 -1.31
N LEU A 13 -5.16 -17.46 -1.74
CA LEU A 13 -3.99 -17.54 -0.85
C LEU A 13 -4.01 -16.41 0.19
N CYS A 14 -4.40 -15.20 -0.19
CA CYS A 14 -4.53 -14.07 0.74
C CYS A 14 -5.61 -14.35 1.79
N GLU A 15 -6.77 -14.86 1.39
CA GLU A 15 -7.83 -15.28 2.33
C GLU A 15 -7.30 -16.30 3.34
N LYS A 16 -6.57 -17.33 2.89
CA LYS A 16 -5.95 -18.31 3.78
C LYS A 16 -4.92 -17.69 4.72
N LEU A 17 -4.11 -16.74 4.24
CA LEU A 17 -3.09 -16.07 5.03
C LEU A 17 -3.69 -15.31 6.23
N TYR A 18 -4.81 -14.62 6.04
CA TYR A 18 -5.41 -13.77 7.08
C TYR A 18 -6.52 -14.45 7.90
N ASN A 19 -7.23 -15.44 7.33
CA ASN A 19 -8.42 -16.04 7.96
C ASN A 19 -8.28 -17.52 8.34
N SER A 20 -7.29 -18.27 7.84
CA SER A 20 -7.18 -19.70 8.15
C SER A 20 -6.81 -19.93 9.63
N ARG A 21 -7.48 -20.90 10.25
CA ARG A 21 -7.17 -21.40 11.61
C ARG A 21 -6.15 -22.51 11.60
N ASP A 22 -5.85 -23.09 10.44
CA ASP A 22 -4.82 -24.11 10.26
C ASP A 22 -3.46 -23.42 10.07
N SER A 23 -2.53 -23.71 10.99
CA SER A 23 -1.19 -23.15 10.93
C SER A 23 -0.40 -23.61 9.70
N ALA A 24 -0.64 -24.82 9.19
CA ALA A 24 0.03 -25.36 8.02
C ALA A 24 -0.44 -24.65 6.74
N GLU A 25 -1.75 -24.42 6.60
CA GLU A 25 -2.29 -23.66 5.47
C GLU A 25 -1.81 -22.22 5.46
N ARG A 26 -1.81 -21.56 6.63
CA ARG A 26 -1.34 -20.18 6.76
C ARG A 26 0.15 -20.08 6.43
N ALA A 27 0.97 -21.00 6.92
CA ALA A 27 2.41 -21.04 6.62
C ALA A 27 2.68 -21.29 5.14
N HIS A 28 1.89 -22.16 4.49
CA HIS A 28 2.01 -22.39 3.04
C HIS A 28 1.66 -21.14 2.23
N ALA A 29 0.57 -20.45 2.58
CA ALA A 29 0.20 -19.19 1.94
C ALA A 29 1.27 -18.12 2.16
N GLU A 30 1.77 -17.96 3.38
CA GLU A 30 2.83 -17.02 3.72
C GLU A 30 4.11 -17.29 2.91
N SER A 31 4.55 -18.55 2.87
CA SER A 31 5.74 -18.96 2.10
C SER A 31 5.60 -18.65 0.60
N THR A 32 4.41 -18.86 0.04
CA THR A 32 4.14 -18.60 -1.39
C THR A 32 4.10 -17.10 -1.69
N LEU A 33 3.53 -16.30 -0.79
CA LEU A 33 3.33 -14.86 -0.98
C LEU A 33 4.54 -14.02 -0.52
N LYS A 34 5.53 -14.61 0.15
CA LYS A 34 6.69 -13.90 0.71
C LYS A 34 7.48 -13.12 -0.33
N CYS A 35 7.57 -13.64 -1.57
CA CYS A 35 8.33 -13.04 -2.67
C CYS A 35 7.91 -11.59 -2.97
N PHE A 36 6.62 -11.26 -2.80
CA PHE A 36 6.09 -9.92 -2.99
C PHE A 36 6.75 -8.89 -2.09
N SER A 37 7.23 -9.29 -0.92
CA SER A 37 7.89 -8.39 0.04
C SER A 37 9.42 -8.40 -0.05
N GLU A 38 10.02 -9.43 -0.65
CA GLU A 38 11.47 -9.64 -0.65
C GLU A 38 12.14 -9.32 -1.99
N ASN A 39 11.40 -9.33 -3.09
CA ASN A 39 11.94 -9.06 -4.42
C ASN A 39 11.25 -7.85 -5.07
N SER A 40 12.01 -6.78 -5.32
CA SER A 40 11.56 -5.55 -5.97
C SER A 40 10.98 -5.76 -7.38
N ASP A 41 11.30 -6.86 -8.06
CA ASP A 41 10.71 -7.20 -9.35
C ASP A 41 9.19 -7.37 -9.27
N TYR A 42 8.65 -7.64 -8.08
CA TYR A 42 7.21 -7.78 -7.83
C TYR A 42 6.49 -6.46 -7.57
N ILE A 43 7.16 -5.30 -7.58
CA ILE A 43 6.51 -3.98 -7.37
C ILE A 43 5.38 -3.76 -8.37
N SER A 44 5.64 -4.00 -9.66
CA SER A 44 4.62 -3.86 -10.71
C SER A 44 3.46 -4.83 -10.50
N GLN A 45 3.72 -6.02 -9.96
CA GLN A 45 2.67 -7.00 -9.64
C GLN A 45 1.85 -6.55 -8.42
N CYS A 46 2.46 -5.93 -7.41
CA CYS A 46 1.73 -5.31 -6.30
C CYS A 46 0.77 -4.22 -6.79
N GLN A 47 1.23 -3.35 -7.71
CA GLN A 47 0.38 -2.33 -8.33
C GLN A 47 -0.75 -2.97 -9.16
N TYR A 48 -0.44 -4.02 -9.93
CA TYR A 48 -1.46 -4.78 -10.65
C TYR A 48 -2.53 -5.36 -9.72
N ILE A 49 -2.13 -5.93 -8.57
CA ILE A 49 -3.06 -6.45 -7.56
C ILE A 49 -3.92 -5.32 -7.00
N LEU A 50 -3.33 -4.17 -6.64
CA LEU A 50 -4.08 -3.02 -6.16
C LEU A 50 -5.11 -2.53 -7.19
N ASP A 51 -4.77 -2.55 -8.47
CA ASP A 51 -5.67 -2.06 -9.52
C ASP A 51 -6.80 -3.03 -9.87
N ASN A 52 -6.58 -4.35 -9.73
CA ASN A 52 -7.45 -5.39 -10.29
C ASN A 52 -8.07 -6.36 -9.27
N ALA A 53 -7.53 -6.46 -8.04
CA ALA A 53 -8.06 -7.39 -7.05
C ALA A 53 -9.44 -6.94 -6.55
N SER A 54 -10.27 -7.94 -6.27
CA SER A 54 -11.62 -7.79 -5.74
C SER A 54 -11.68 -7.96 -4.22
N THR A 55 -10.69 -8.68 -3.65
CA THR A 55 -10.64 -9.00 -2.23
C THR A 55 -9.78 -8.01 -1.44
N PRO A 56 -10.23 -7.55 -0.25
CA PRO A 56 -9.47 -6.58 0.53
C PRO A 56 -8.17 -7.17 1.11
N TYR A 57 -8.08 -8.49 1.28
CA TYR A 57 -6.86 -9.16 1.74
C TYR A 57 -5.76 -9.19 0.68
N ALA A 58 -6.11 -9.29 -0.60
CA ALA A 58 -5.13 -9.15 -1.68
C ALA A 58 -4.58 -7.72 -1.76
N LEU A 59 -5.45 -6.72 -1.61
CA LEU A 59 -5.04 -5.32 -1.50
C LEU A 59 -4.12 -5.09 -0.28
N MET A 60 -4.44 -5.73 0.85
CA MET A 60 -3.64 -5.68 2.06
C MET A 60 -2.25 -6.32 1.85
N LEU A 61 -2.18 -7.48 1.20
CA LEU A 61 -0.91 -8.12 0.85
C LEU A 61 -0.05 -7.20 0.01
N ALA A 62 -0.59 -6.66 -1.08
CA ALA A 62 0.14 -5.78 -1.99
C ALA A 62 0.65 -4.52 -1.27
N SER A 63 -0.22 -3.87 -0.50
CA SER A 63 0.15 -2.67 0.27
C SER A 63 1.24 -2.95 1.30
N THR A 64 1.09 -3.99 2.13
CA THR A 64 2.10 -4.34 3.15
C THR A 64 3.42 -4.84 2.57
N SER A 65 3.37 -5.47 1.39
CA SER A 65 4.57 -5.89 0.65
C SER A 65 5.36 -4.68 0.15
N LEU A 66 4.67 -3.69 -0.43
CA LEU A 66 5.30 -2.42 -0.82
C LEU A 66 5.88 -1.67 0.38
N VAL A 67 5.21 -1.67 1.55
CA VAL A 67 5.74 -1.05 2.79
C VAL A 67 7.09 -1.65 3.18
N LYS A 68 7.22 -2.98 3.09
CA LYS A 68 8.49 -3.67 3.37
C LYS A 68 9.56 -3.28 2.35
N GLN A 69 9.26 -3.36 1.06
CA GLN A 69 10.23 -3.07 0.01
C GLN A 69 10.77 -1.64 0.04
N VAL A 70 9.92 -0.64 0.31
CA VAL A 70 10.38 0.75 0.45
C VAL A 70 11.18 0.97 1.74
N SER A 71 11.03 0.08 2.72
CA SER A 71 11.76 0.17 3.99
C SER A 71 13.19 -0.34 3.92
N ASP A 72 13.49 -1.24 2.99
CA ASP A 72 14.83 -1.78 2.78
C ASP A 72 15.78 -0.79 2.08
N ARG A 73 15.28 0.38 1.66
CA ARG A 73 16.02 1.51 1.04
C ARG A 73 16.90 1.14 -0.16
N SER A 74 16.66 -0.02 -0.78
CA SER A 74 17.36 -0.50 -1.97
C SER A 74 16.81 0.09 -3.27
N LEU A 75 15.60 0.66 -3.22
CA LEU A 75 14.92 1.21 -4.39
C LEU A 75 15.50 2.56 -4.83
N SER A 76 15.54 2.78 -6.14
CA SER A 76 15.98 4.06 -6.71
C SER A 76 15.07 5.21 -6.28
N LEU A 77 15.62 6.43 -6.28
CA LEU A 77 14.87 7.66 -5.95
C LEU A 77 13.59 7.78 -6.80
N GLN A 78 13.71 7.57 -8.12
CA GLN A 78 12.60 7.70 -9.05
C GLN A 78 11.51 6.66 -8.78
N LEU A 79 11.88 5.40 -8.54
CA LEU A 79 10.91 4.35 -8.26
C LEU A 79 10.15 4.62 -6.95
N ARG A 80 10.83 5.13 -5.93
CA ARG A 80 10.16 5.55 -4.67
C ARG A 80 9.14 6.66 -4.91
N LEU A 81 9.47 7.66 -5.73
CA LEU A 81 8.54 8.74 -6.09
C LEU A 81 7.35 8.21 -6.88
N ASP A 82 7.58 7.30 -7.84
CA ASP A 82 6.53 6.70 -8.66
C ASP A 82 5.54 5.91 -7.79
N ILE A 83 6.04 5.09 -6.85
CA ILE A 83 5.19 4.36 -5.89
C ILE A 83 4.39 5.34 -5.03
N ARG A 84 5.03 6.38 -4.49
CA ARG A 84 4.36 7.36 -3.63
C ARG A 84 3.24 8.09 -4.37
N ASN A 85 3.50 8.55 -5.59
CA ASN A 85 2.50 9.23 -6.42
C ASN A 85 1.36 8.28 -6.80
N TYR A 86 1.69 7.04 -7.15
CA TYR A 86 0.69 6.00 -7.39
C TYR A 86 -0.23 5.80 -6.18
N VAL A 87 0.34 5.65 -4.97
CA VAL A 87 -0.44 5.42 -3.74
C VAL A 87 -1.33 6.61 -3.40
N MET A 88 -0.82 7.84 -3.52
CA MET A 88 -1.60 9.05 -3.25
C MET A 88 -2.77 9.19 -4.25
N ASN A 89 -2.53 8.95 -5.53
CA ASN A 89 -3.59 8.92 -6.55
C ASN A 89 -4.60 7.80 -6.31
N TYR A 90 -4.12 6.62 -5.88
CA TYR A 90 -4.97 5.48 -5.56
C TYR A 90 -5.89 5.78 -4.36
N LEU A 91 -5.36 6.38 -3.30
CA LEU A 91 -6.14 6.83 -2.15
C LEU A 91 -7.19 7.88 -2.55
N ALA A 92 -6.85 8.80 -3.44
CA ALA A 92 -7.79 9.81 -3.93
C ALA A 92 -8.90 9.20 -4.80
N ALA A 93 -8.58 8.24 -5.67
CA ALA A 93 -9.55 7.66 -6.59
C ALA A 93 -10.43 6.58 -5.93
N ARG A 94 -9.87 5.76 -5.05
CA ARG A 94 -10.51 4.54 -4.53
C ARG A 94 -10.65 4.52 -3.01
N GLY A 95 -9.89 5.32 -2.27
CA GLY A 95 -9.81 5.31 -0.81
C GLY A 95 -11.17 5.24 -0.08
N PRO A 96 -12.18 6.05 -0.44
CA PRO A 96 -13.50 6.01 0.20
C PRO A 96 -14.22 4.66 0.12
N LYS A 97 -13.88 3.82 -0.86
CA LYS A 97 -14.52 2.51 -1.09
C LYS A 97 -13.74 1.36 -0.48
N LEU A 98 -12.54 1.62 0.05
CA LEU A 98 -11.68 0.57 0.60
C LEU A 98 -12.08 0.22 2.03
N GLN A 99 -11.79 -1.02 2.41
CA GLN A 99 -11.83 -1.43 3.81
C GLN A 99 -10.81 -0.61 4.62
N ASN A 100 -11.21 -0.19 5.83
CA ASN A 100 -10.41 0.73 6.66
C ASN A 100 -8.97 0.23 6.90
N PHE A 101 -8.77 -1.08 7.07
CA PHE A 101 -7.44 -1.64 7.26
C PHE A 101 -6.54 -1.52 6.03
N VAL A 102 -7.10 -1.61 4.82
CA VAL A 102 -6.37 -1.42 3.56
C VAL A 102 -5.99 0.06 3.43
N THR A 103 -6.94 0.96 3.69
CA THR A 103 -6.69 2.41 3.68
C THR A 103 -5.56 2.79 4.63
N ILE A 104 -5.57 2.25 5.85
CA ILE A 104 -4.49 2.48 6.83
C ILE A 104 -3.14 1.99 6.31
N SER A 105 -3.08 0.80 5.71
CA SER A 105 -1.82 0.27 5.18
C SER A 105 -1.26 1.12 4.03
N LEU A 106 -2.11 1.63 3.14
CA LEU A 106 -1.71 2.51 2.04
C LEU A 106 -1.23 3.87 2.56
N ILE A 107 -1.87 4.41 3.61
CA ILE A 107 -1.40 5.63 4.27
C ILE A 107 -0.02 5.39 4.90
N GLN A 108 0.17 4.27 5.59
CA GLN A 108 1.48 3.89 6.14
C GLN A 108 2.55 3.81 5.06
N LEU A 109 2.23 3.24 3.88
CA LEU A 109 3.13 3.22 2.73
C LEU A 109 3.52 4.63 2.28
N ALA A 110 2.56 5.52 2.08
CA ALA A 110 2.84 6.90 1.68
C ALA A 110 3.70 7.65 2.71
N CYS A 111 3.40 7.51 4.01
CA CYS A 111 4.16 8.12 5.09
C CYS A 111 5.58 7.54 5.20
N ARG A 112 5.74 6.21 5.07
CA ARG A 112 7.03 5.52 5.13
C ARG A 112 7.95 5.96 3.99
N ILE A 113 7.43 6.02 2.77
CA ILE A 113 8.19 6.52 1.62
C ILE A 113 8.58 7.98 1.84
N THR A 114 7.65 8.80 2.32
CA THR A 114 7.91 10.22 2.57
C THR A 114 9.02 10.42 3.61
N LYS A 115 8.97 9.68 4.73
CA LYS A 115 10.01 9.74 5.77
C LYS A 115 11.39 9.44 5.19
N PHE A 116 11.52 8.35 4.44
CA PHE A 116 12.83 7.96 3.90
C PHE A 116 13.28 8.81 2.72
N GLY A 117 12.36 9.45 1.99
CA GLY A 117 12.68 10.40 0.94
C GLY A 117 12.82 11.85 1.41
N TRP A 118 12.55 12.14 2.69
CA TRP A 118 12.35 13.51 3.19
C TRP A 118 13.50 14.47 2.87
N PHE A 119 14.74 13.98 2.95
CA PHE A 119 15.96 14.73 2.66
C PHE A 119 16.55 14.47 1.27
N ASP A 120 16.02 13.49 0.55
CA ASP A 120 16.54 13.11 -0.76
C ASP A 120 16.00 14.03 -1.87
N ASP A 121 14.71 14.39 -1.79
CA ASP A 121 14.03 15.20 -2.80
C ASP A 121 12.81 15.93 -2.21
N ASP A 122 12.63 17.19 -2.57
CA ASP A 122 11.54 18.04 -2.09
C ASP A 122 10.16 17.50 -2.44
N ARG A 123 10.05 16.74 -3.54
CA ARG A 123 8.78 16.15 -4.00
C ARG A 123 8.17 15.18 -2.99
N PHE A 124 8.96 14.58 -2.09
CA PHE A 124 8.40 13.76 -1.01
C PHE A 124 7.59 14.57 0.00
N ARG A 125 7.90 15.86 0.15
CA ARG A 125 7.25 16.77 1.11
C ARG A 125 5.91 17.31 0.62
N GLU A 126 5.56 17.08 -0.64
CA GLU A 126 4.25 17.41 -1.22
C GLU A 126 3.08 16.66 -0.55
N ILE A 127 3.36 15.64 0.28
CA ILE A 127 2.31 14.90 1.00
C ILE A 127 1.45 15.81 1.88
N PHE A 128 2.00 16.91 2.40
CA PHE A 128 1.25 17.88 3.20
C PHE A 128 0.20 18.60 2.37
N LYS A 129 0.60 19.05 1.18
CA LYS A 129 -0.29 19.73 0.25
C LYS A 129 -1.39 18.78 -0.20
N GLU A 130 -1.02 17.58 -0.63
CA GLU A 130 -2.00 16.59 -1.08
C GLU A 130 -2.94 16.14 0.05
N ALA A 131 -2.45 15.94 1.27
CA ALA A 131 -3.31 15.66 2.42
C ALA A 131 -4.30 16.80 2.69
N THR A 132 -3.89 18.06 2.45
CA THR A 132 -4.78 19.22 2.52
C THR A 132 -5.81 19.21 1.38
N ASP A 133 -5.43 18.78 0.17
CA ASP A 133 -6.36 18.62 -0.94
C ASP A 133 -7.47 17.60 -0.60
N PHE A 134 -7.15 16.50 0.10
CA PHE A 134 -8.16 15.56 0.63
C PHE A 134 -9.17 16.24 1.57
N LEU A 135 -8.72 17.19 2.41
CA LEU A 135 -9.59 17.94 3.32
C LEU A 135 -10.50 18.94 2.59
N ALA A 136 -10.06 19.42 1.43
CA ALA A 136 -10.82 20.36 0.62
C ALA A 136 -11.89 19.67 -0.26
N LEU A 137 -11.79 18.36 -0.47
CA LEU A 137 -12.79 17.60 -1.21
C LEU A 137 -14.13 17.58 -0.45
N ALA A 138 -15.23 17.79 -1.18
CA ALA A 138 -16.59 17.75 -0.64
C ALA A 138 -17.08 16.31 -0.35
N SER A 139 -16.27 15.52 0.36
CA SER A 139 -16.55 14.13 0.71
C SER A 139 -16.02 13.83 2.10
N GLN A 140 -16.90 13.37 2.99
CA GLN A 140 -16.56 13.02 4.37
C GLN A 140 -15.47 11.92 4.43
N ASP A 141 -15.53 10.94 3.54
CA ASP A 141 -14.53 9.86 3.50
C ASP A 141 -13.15 10.37 3.07
N HIS A 142 -13.08 11.25 2.06
CA HIS A 142 -11.83 11.89 1.68
C HIS A 142 -11.27 12.76 2.80
N TYR A 143 -12.13 13.53 3.47
CA TYR A 143 -11.75 14.33 4.62
C TYR A 143 -11.12 13.47 5.73
N LEU A 144 -11.74 12.33 6.05
CA LEU A 144 -11.21 11.38 7.03
C LEU A 144 -9.87 10.78 6.59
N ILE A 145 -9.69 10.50 5.30
CA ILE A 145 -8.41 10.04 4.74
C ILE A 145 -7.32 11.12 4.91
N GLY A 146 -7.62 12.37 4.57
CA GLY A 146 -6.69 13.50 4.74
C GLY A 146 -6.23 13.65 6.20
N LEU A 147 -7.17 13.60 7.15
CA LEU A 147 -6.84 13.63 8.58
C LEU A 147 -5.96 12.46 9.01
N LYS A 148 -6.26 11.24 8.52
CA LYS A 148 -5.44 10.07 8.81
C LYS A 148 -4.03 10.21 8.24
N ILE A 149 -3.87 10.72 7.02
CA ILE A 149 -2.55 10.96 6.42
C ILE A 149 -1.73 11.91 7.29
N LEU A 150 -2.30 13.04 7.71
CA LEU A 150 -1.62 13.99 8.58
C LEU A 150 -1.21 13.37 9.93
N ASN A 151 -2.12 12.63 10.57
CA ASN A 151 -1.84 11.97 11.84
C ASN A 151 -0.74 10.89 11.71
N PHE A 152 -0.84 10.02 10.70
CA PHE A 152 0.13 8.96 10.48
C PHE A 152 1.49 9.52 10.07
N LEU A 153 1.54 10.63 9.32
CA LEU A 153 2.79 11.29 8.97
C LEU A 153 3.53 11.79 10.22
N VAL A 154 2.82 12.43 11.15
CA VAL A 154 3.41 12.85 12.43
C VAL A 154 3.94 11.64 13.22
N MET A 155 3.15 10.56 13.30
CA MET A 155 3.56 9.34 14.00
C MET A 155 4.80 8.69 13.35
N GLU A 156 4.84 8.63 12.02
CA GLU A 156 5.92 8.00 11.27
C GLU A 156 7.22 8.81 11.36
N MET A 157 7.14 10.14 11.31
CA MET A 157 8.31 11.04 11.43
C MET A 157 8.92 11.05 12.84
N ASN A 158 8.15 10.70 13.88
CA ASN A 158 8.61 10.65 15.27
C ASN A 158 9.18 9.29 15.70
N GLN A 159 9.10 8.26 14.84
CA GLN A 159 9.74 6.96 15.06
C GLN A 159 11.20 6.96 14.61
#